data_AF-A3U7S2-F1
#
_entry.id   AF-A3U7S2-F1
#
_cell.length_a   1.000
_cell.length_b   1.000
_cell.length_c   1.000
_cell.angle_alpha   90.00
_cell.angle_beta   90.00
_cell.angle_gamma   90.00
#
_symmetry.space_group_name_H-M   'P 1'
#
loop_
_entity.id
_entity.type
_entity.pdbx_description
1 polymer ?
#
loop_
_entity_poly.entity_id
_entity_poly.type
_entity_poly.pdbx_seq_one_letter_code
_entity_poly.pdbx_strand_id
1 'polypeptide(L)'
;MSQTVDYTTGEADVYEVENASSLPKENIKRSILKTFSWRALGTITTVVVSYIITGTLALAFSIGGIELISKLVLYFFHERAWNQIKWGKNE
;
A
#
# COMPACT_ATOMS: atom_id res chain seq x y z
N MET A 1 -16.05 -15.53 49.91
CA MET A 1 -17.12 -14.55 49.69
C MET A 1 -16.91 -14.00 48.28
N SER A 2 -17.53 -14.66 47.31
CA SER A 2 -17.33 -14.37 45.88
C SER A 2 -18.06 -13.10 45.51
N GLN A 3 -17.36 -12.14 44.90
CA GLN A 3 -17.97 -10.96 44.32
C GLN A 3 -18.58 -11.36 42.98
N THR A 4 -19.91 -11.40 42.90
CA THR A 4 -20.64 -11.49 41.64
C THR A 4 -20.68 -10.10 41.03
N VAL A 5 -19.99 -9.93 39.90
CA VAL A 5 -20.06 -8.74 39.07
C VAL A 5 -21.36 -8.85 38.27
N ASP A 6 -22.31 -7.96 38.53
CA ASP A 6 -23.55 -7.84 37.74
C ASP A 6 -23.22 -7.16 36.40
N TYR A 7 -23.35 -7.92 35.31
CA TYR A 7 -23.17 -7.41 33.95
C TYR A 7 -24.49 -6.88 33.42
N THR A 8 -24.77 -5.60 33.66
CA THR A 8 -25.84 -4.88 32.98
C THR A 8 -25.49 -4.79 31.48
N THR A 9 -26.20 -5.57 30.65
CA THR A 9 -26.06 -5.77 29.19
C THR A 9 -26.35 -4.52 28.34
N GLY A 10 -25.87 -3.34 28.74
CA GLY A 10 -26.17 -2.09 28.04
C GLY A 10 -25.07 -1.05 28.05
N GLU A 11 -24.10 -1.13 28.97
CA GLU A 11 -22.99 -0.18 29.02
C GLU A 11 -21.74 -0.74 28.33
N ALA A 12 -21.34 -1.98 28.57
CA ALA A 12 -20.14 -2.56 27.93
C ALA A 12 -20.19 -2.50 26.40
N ASP A 13 -21.36 -2.74 25.81
CA ASP A 13 -21.54 -2.71 24.35
C ASP A 13 -21.38 -1.29 23.77
N VAL A 14 -21.83 -0.26 24.50
CA VAL A 14 -21.78 1.15 24.09
C VAL A 14 -20.34 1.68 24.09
N TYR A 15 -19.52 1.28 25.07
CA TYR A 15 -18.12 1.71 25.16
C TYR A 15 -17.27 1.05 24.06
N GLU A 16 -17.63 -0.18 23.64
CA GLU A 16 -16.94 -0.88 22.55
C GLU A 16 -17.31 -0.33 21.16
N VAL A 17 -18.59 0.02 20.92
CA VAL A 17 -18.99 0.69 19.65
C VAL A 17 -18.47 2.12 19.53
N GLU A 18 -18.37 2.88 20.63
CA GLU A 18 -17.83 4.25 20.61
C GLU A 18 -16.33 4.24 20.26
N ASN A 19 -15.56 3.33 20.87
CA ASN A 19 -14.13 3.17 20.59
C ASN A 19 -13.86 2.66 19.16
N ALA A 20 -14.65 1.69 18.66
CA ALA A 20 -14.52 1.18 17.29
C ALA A 20 -14.86 2.26 16.22
N SER A 21 -15.76 3.18 16.53
CA SER A 21 -16.11 4.30 15.65
C SER A 21 -15.04 5.41 15.60
N SER A 22 -14.16 5.46 16.61
CA SER A 22 -13.09 6.45 16.74
C SER A 22 -11.79 6.08 16.00
N LEU A 23 -11.77 4.90 15.36
CA LEU A 23 -10.65 4.52 14.50
C LEU A 23 -10.43 5.62 13.46
N PRO A 24 -9.22 6.20 13.37
CA PRO A 24 -8.95 7.30 12.46
C PRO A 24 -9.30 6.81 11.07
N LYS A 25 -10.31 7.44 10.46
CA LYS A 25 -10.74 7.19 9.09
C LYS A 25 -9.53 7.47 8.21
N GLU A 26 -8.74 6.44 7.94
CA GLU A 26 -7.52 6.56 7.18
C GLU A 26 -7.92 7.24 5.88
N ASN A 27 -7.30 8.37 5.59
CA ASN A 27 -7.63 9.15 4.42
C ASN A 27 -7.06 8.40 3.21
N ILE A 28 -7.74 7.34 2.77
CA ILE A 28 -7.39 6.47 1.64
C ILE A 28 -7.06 7.33 0.41
N LYS A 29 -7.77 8.45 0.24
CA LYS A 29 -7.51 9.46 -0.80
C LYS A 29 -6.09 10.06 -0.73
N ARG A 30 -5.58 10.36 0.47
CA ARG A 30 -4.21 10.86 0.69
C ARG A 30 -3.17 9.76 0.46
N SER A 31 -3.44 8.52 0.87
CA SER A 31 -2.54 7.37 0.65
C SER A 31 -2.39 7.03 -0.85
N ILE A 32 -3.48 7.06 -1.61
CA ILE A 32 -3.46 6.86 -3.07
C ILE A 32 -2.67 7.99 -3.75
N LEU A 33 -2.92 9.24 -3.38
CA LEU A 33 -2.24 10.39 -3.98
C LEU A 33 -0.73 10.36 -3.69
N LYS A 34 -0.34 10.05 -2.44
CA LYS A 34 1.07 9.87 -2.06
C LYS A 34 1.75 8.77 -2.87
N THR A 35 1.07 7.63 -3.05
CA THR A 35 1.60 6.51 -3.83
C THR A 35 1.78 6.89 -5.30
N PHE A 36 0.81 7.61 -5.87
CA PHE A 36 0.88 8.08 -7.25
C PHE A 36 2.02 9.09 -7.45
N SER A 37 2.17 10.05 -6.53
CA SER A 37 3.27 11.01 -6.55
C SER A 37 4.63 10.31 -6.48
N TRP A 38 4.80 9.33 -5.58
CA TRP A 38 6.05 8.56 -5.46
C TRP A 38 6.36 7.76 -6.73
N ARG A 39 5.33 7.17 -7.36
CA ARG A 39 5.49 6.41 -8.59
C ARG A 39 5.83 7.31 -9.78
N ALA A 40 5.16 8.44 -9.92
CA ALA A 40 5.44 9.43 -10.96
C ALA A 40 6.87 9.96 -10.84
N LEU A 41 7.31 10.29 -9.62
CA LEU A 41 8.67 10.76 -9.37
C LEU A 41 9.71 9.72 -9.80
N GLY A 42 9.52 8.45 -9.42
CA GLY A 42 10.43 7.37 -9.80
C GLY A 42 10.60 7.23 -11.31
N THR A 43 9.50 7.18 -12.07
CA THR A 43 9.55 7.04 -13.53
C THR A 43 10.16 8.28 -14.20
N ILE A 44 9.80 9.48 -13.74
CA ILE A 44 10.37 10.72 -14.28
C ILE A 44 11.87 10.77 -14.02
N THR A 45 12.33 10.43 -12.81
CA THR A 45 13.75 10.39 -12.48
C THR A 45 14.51 9.41 -13.36
N THR A 46 14.01 8.20 -13.58
CA THR A 46 14.67 7.22 -14.47
C THR A 46 14.82 7.76 -15.89
N VAL A 47 13.76 8.35 -16.45
CA VAL A 47 13.78 8.90 -17.81
C VAL A 47 14.77 10.08 -17.90
N VAL A 48 14.76 11.00 -16.93
CA VAL A 48 15.65 12.16 -16.90
C VAL A 48 17.11 11.74 -16.73
N VAL A 49 17.41 10.84 -15.80
CA VAL A 49 18.77 10.32 -15.58
C VAL A 49 19.26 9.59 -16.83
N SER A 50 18.42 8.76 -17.43
CA SER A 50 18.75 8.07 -18.68
C SER A 50 19.01 9.05 -19.82
N TYR A 51 18.23 10.12 -19.93
CA TYR A 51 18.44 11.16 -20.94
C TYR A 51 19.76 11.91 -20.74
N ILE A 52 20.09 12.29 -19.49
CA ILE A 52 21.35 12.97 -19.17
C ILE A 52 22.56 12.09 -19.49
N ILE A 53 22.50 10.79 -19.18
CA ILE A 53 23.60 9.86 -19.43
C ILE A 53 23.77 9.58 -20.93
N THR A 54 22.68 9.37 -21.65
CA THR A 54 22.74 8.86 -23.03
C THR A 54 22.72 9.96 -24.09
N GLY A 55 22.27 11.18 -23.74
CA GLY A 55 22.16 12.32 -24.65
C GLY A 55 21.15 12.16 -25.79
N THR A 56 20.45 11.02 -25.85
CA THR A 56 19.50 10.67 -26.92
C THR A 56 18.12 10.34 -26.34
N LEU A 57 17.10 11.02 -26.85
CA LEU A 57 15.73 10.87 -26.37
C LEU A 57 15.16 9.47 -26.62
N ALA A 58 15.52 8.84 -27.75
CA ALA A 58 15.07 7.50 -28.10
C ALA A 58 15.53 6.42 -27.10
N LEU A 59 16.77 6.51 -26.61
CA LEU A 59 17.30 5.56 -25.62
C LEU A 59 16.70 5.82 -24.24
N ALA A 60 16.55 7.09 -23.85
CA ALA A 60 15.88 7.44 -22.59
C ALA A 60 14.43 6.93 -22.54
N PHE A 61 13.69 7.06 -23.64
CA PHE A 61 12.33 6.52 -23.75
C PHE A 61 12.32 4.99 -23.71
N SER A 62 13.30 4.34 -24.35
CA SER A 62 13.43 2.88 -24.32
C SER A 62 13.68 2.37 -22.90
N ILE A 63 14.57 3.02 -22.14
CA ILE A 63 14.86 2.68 -20.75
C ILE A 63 13.63 2.90 -19.86
N GLY A 64 12.96 4.05 -19.99
CA GLY A 64 11.71 4.33 -19.27
C GLY A 64 10.60 3.32 -19.62
N GLY A 65 10.47 2.94 -20.88
CA GLY A 65 9.52 1.92 -21.34
C GLY A 65 9.81 0.53 -20.76
N ILE A 66 11.08 0.12 -20.77
CA ILE A 66 11.51 -1.14 -20.15
C ILE A 66 11.26 -1.11 -18.64
N GLU A 67 11.47 0.02 -17.96
CA GLU A 67 11.19 0.16 -16.53
C GLU A 67 9.71 -0.06 -16.22
N LEU A 68 8.80 0.53 -17.02
CA LEU A 68 7.36 0.35 -16.87
C LEU A 68 6.94 -1.10 -17.07
N ILE A 69 7.40 -1.74 -18.16
CA ILE A 69 7.09 -3.14 -18.45
C ILE A 69 7.66 -4.05 -17.36
N SER A 70 8.91 -3.82 -16.95
CA SER A 70 9.57 -4.60 -15.90
C SER A 70 8.80 -4.51 -14.59
N LYS A 71 8.34 -3.32 -14.19
CA LYS A 71 7.51 -3.13 -12.98
C LYS A 71 6.20 -3.91 -13.04
N LEU A 72 5.53 -3.92 -14.20
CA LEU A 72 4.29 -4.69 -14.38
C LEU A 72 4.53 -6.19 -14.24
N VAL A 73 5.56 -6.70 -14.92
CA VAL A 73 5.96 -8.11 -14.85
C VAL A 73 6.32 -8.49 -13.42
N LEU A 74 7.18 -7.70 -12.78
CA LEU A 74 7.66 -7.96 -11.43
C LEU A 74 6.53 -7.87 -10.39
N TYR A 75 5.60 -6.92 -10.54
CA TYR A 75 4.39 -6.85 -9.70
C TYR A 75 3.51 -8.09 -9.86
N PHE A 76 3.24 -8.53 -11.09
CA PHE A 76 2.46 -9.73 -11.36
C PHE A 76 3.11 -10.98 -10.74
N PHE A 77 4.42 -11.17 -10.91
CA PHE A 77 5.14 -12.28 -10.29
C PHE A 77 5.21 -12.14 -8.77
N HIS A 78 5.38 -10.94 -8.24
CA HIS A 78 5.37 -10.67 -6.81
C HIS A 78 4.01 -11.05 -6.20
N GLU A 79 2.90 -10.61 -6.80
CA GLU A 79 1.56 -10.97 -6.34
C GLU A 79 1.30 -12.47 -6.47
N ARG A 80 1.76 -13.10 -7.56
CA ARG A 80 1.66 -14.56 -7.74
C ARG A 80 2.48 -15.34 -6.71
N ALA A 81 3.69 -14.89 -6.40
CA ALA A 81 4.57 -15.49 -5.41
C ALA A 81 4.04 -15.27 -3.99
N TRP A 82 3.50 -14.08 -3.70
CA TRP A 82 2.87 -13.76 -2.42
C TRP A 82 1.61 -14.59 -2.18
N ASN A 83 0.79 -14.82 -3.22
CA ASN A 83 -0.37 -15.71 -3.14
C ASN A 83 0.00 -17.18 -2.86
N GLN A 84 1.23 -17.60 -3.16
CA GLN A 84 1.72 -18.95 -2.81
C GLN A 84 2.29 -19.01 -1.40
N ILE A 85 2.69 -17.87 -0.86
CA ILE A 85 3.20 -17.73 0.50
C ILE A 85 1.99 -17.53 1.43
N LYS A 86 1.57 -18.61 2.11
CA LYS A 86 0.59 -18.55 3.21
C LYS A 86 1.23 -17.93 4.46
N TRP A 87 1.60 -16.66 4.40
CA TRP A 87 2.13 -15.95 5.57
C TRP A 87 0.99 -15.27 6.32
N GLY A 88 0.77 -15.65 7.58
CA GLY A 88 -0.18 -14.99 8.48
C GLY A 88 -1.60 -15.55 8.52
N LYS A 89 -1.81 -16.84 8.22
CA LYS A 89 -3.04 -17.52 8.66
C LYS A 89 -2.85 -17.92 10.13
N ASN A 90 -3.10 -16.98 11.03
CA ASN A 90 -3.21 -17.26 12.46
C ASN A 90 -4.62 -17.83 12.67
N GLU A 91 -4.70 -19.11 12.99
CA GLU A 91 -5.87 -19.70 13.67
C GLU A 91 -5.87 -19.28 15.14
#